data_AF-A0A3M0Y0F2-F1
#
_entry.id   AF-A0A3M0Y0F2-F1
#
_cell.length_a   1.000
_cell.length_b   1.000
_cell.length_c   1.000
_cell.angle_alpha   90.00
_cell.angle_beta   90.00
_cell.angle_gamma   90.00
#
_symmetry.space_group_name_H-M   'P 1'
#
loop_
_entity.id
_entity.type
_entity.pdbx_description
1 polymer ?
#
loop_
_entity_poly.entity_id
_entity_poly.type
_entity_poly.pdbx_seq_one_letter_code
_entity_poly.pdbx_strand_id
1 'polypeptide(L)'
;MRFEDRFTSLYWKFADRFGVDQANAIFDAALMHAAPDHPRDVLENFVDLAVMAAGGQPRLSAHIDFGSDAFRWAIIIVIGYQCVERYADDHGITISWRDFREWVRANAHIEDHDGDWDELARLSGAYDDFM
;
A
#
# COMPACT_ATOMS: atom_id res chain seq x y z
N MET A 1 18.58 10.00 1.42
CA MET A 1 17.26 10.33 1.97
C MET A 1 17.42 11.50 2.93
N ARG A 2 16.87 12.68 2.60
CA ARG A 2 16.91 13.82 3.53
C ARG A 2 15.90 13.55 4.63
N PHE A 3 16.13 14.10 5.82
CA PHE A 3 15.23 13.92 6.98
C PHE A 3 13.82 14.46 6.69
N GLU A 4 13.71 15.40 5.74
CA GLU A 4 12.46 16.03 5.29
C GLU A 4 11.57 15.08 4.46
N ASP A 5 12.16 14.14 3.70
CA ASP A 5 11.41 13.18 2.85
C ASP A 5 10.65 12.13 3.68
N ARG A 6 11.05 11.93 4.95
CA ARG A 6 10.37 11.00 5.87
C ARG A 6 8.98 11.47 6.26
N PHE A 7 8.70 12.76 6.25
CA PHE A 7 7.42 13.29 6.73
C PHE A 7 6.40 13.49 5.61
N THR A 8 6.83 13.43 4.34
CA THR A 8 5.95 13.57 3.17
C THR A 8 5.40 12.24 2.67
N SER A 9 6.16 11.15 2.79
CA SER A 9 5.72 9.82 2.36
C SER A 9 4.53 9.30 3.17
N LEU A 10 3.51 8.80 2.48
CA LEU A 10 2.31 8.24 3.10
C LEU A 10 2.64 7.01 3.98
N TYR A 11 3.63 6.21 3.58
CA TYR A 11 4.16 5.09 4.36
C TYR A 11 4.57 5.52 5.77
N TRP A 12 5.40 6.56 5.88
CA TRP A 12 5.92 6.99 7.18
C TRP A 12 4.84 7.65 8.04
N LYS A 13 3.87 8.34 7.44
CA LYS A 13 2.69 8.84 8.17
C LYS A 13 1.85 7.69 8.75
N PHE A 14 1.72 6.58 8.01
CA PHE A 14 1.02 5.40 8.50
C PHE A 14 1.81 4.70 9.60
N ALA A 15 3.12 4.52 9.39
CA ALA A 15 4.02 3.88 10.34
C ALA A 15 4.13 4.66 11.66
N ASP A 16 4.06 5.99 11.64
CA ASP A 16 4.02 6.82 12.85
C ASP A 16 2.75 6.55 13.68
N ARG A 17 1.62 6.31 13.02
CA ARG A 17 0.33 6.06 13.68
C ARG A 17 0.18 4.63 14.19
N PHE A 18 0.58 3.65 13.39
CA PHE A 18 0.26 2.23 13.61
C PHE A 18 1.48 1.32 13.77
N GLY A 19 2.69 1.85 13.61
CA GLY A 19 3.94 1.11 13.67
C GLY A 19 4.46 0.68 12.29
N VAL A 20 5.78 0.62 12.18
CA VAL A 20 6.51 0.18 10.97
C VAL A 20 6.10 -1.24 10.56
N ASP A 21 5.90 -2.15 11.52
CA ASP A 21 5.51 -3.53 11.25
C ASP A 21 4.16 -3.62 10.52
N GLN A 22 3.21 -2.75 10.89
CA GLN A 22 1.91 -2.72 10.22
C GLN A 22 1.98 -2.07 8.84
N ALA A 23 2.82 -1.04 8.67
CA ALA A 23 3.07 -0.48 7.35
C ALA A 23 3.68 -1.52 6.41
N ASN A 24 4.64 -2.31 6.89
CA ASN A 24 5.23 -3.42 6.13
C ASN A 24 4.20 -4.50 5.80
N ALA A 25 3.37 -4.91 6.77
CA ALA A 25 2.33 -5.91 6.54
C ALA A 25 1.34 -5.51 5.43
N ILE A 26 0.92 -4.24 5.38
CA ILE A 26 0.07 -3.71 4.29
C ILE A 26 0.78 -3.82 2.94
N PHE A 27 2.06 -3.42 2.90
CA PHE A 27 2.82 -3.41 1.67
C PHE A 27 3.11 -4.83 1.16
N ASP A 28 3.48 -5.74 2.06
CA ASP A 28 3.70 -7.16 1.77
C ASP A 28 2.42 -7.83 1.25
N ALA A 29 1.27 -7.56 1.88
CA ALA A 29 -0.03 -8.05 1.42
C ALA A 29 -0.33 -7.59 -0.02
N ALA A 30 -0.13 -6.30 -0.30
CA ALA A 30 -0.34 -5.75 -1.64
C ALA A 30 0.56 -6.43 -2.68
N LEU A 31 1.84 -6.63 -2.38
CA LEU A 31 2.80 -7.28 -3.28
C LEU A 31 2.44 -8.75 -3.53
N MET A 32 1.99 -9.47 -2.50
CA MET A 32 1.53 -10.86 -2.65
C MET A 32 0.37 -10.98 -3.65
N HIS A 33 -0.54 -10.01 -3.67
CA HIS A 33 -1.68 -10.01 -4.58
C HIS A 33 -1.36 -9.47 -5.98
N ALA A 34 -0.48 -8.48 -6.09
CA ALA A 34 -0.11 -7.89 -7.37
C ALA A 34 0.90 -8.73 -8.18
N ALA A 35 1.73 -9.53 -7.50
CA ALA A 35 2.77 -10.34 -8.12
C ALA A 35 2.80 -11.78 -7.54
N PRO A 36 1.72 -12.56 -7.67
CA PRO A 36 1.59 -13.87 -7.03
C PRO A 36 2.65 -14.89 -7.48
N ASP A 37 3.22 -14.73 -8.67
CA ASP A 37 4.24 -15.62 -9.23
C ASP A 37 5.69 -15.24 -8.84
N HIS A 38 5.91 -14.10 -8.18
CA HIS A 38 7.25 -13.60 -7.82
C HIS A 38 7.41 -13.12 -6.35
N PRO A 39 6.90 -13.85 -5.33
CA PRO A 39 6.91 -13.36 -3.95
C PRO A 39 8.32 -13.20 -3.35
N ARG A 40 9.32 -14.00 -3.76
CA ARG A 40 10.67 -13.96 -3.16
C ARG A 40 11.63 -12.94 -3.81
N ASP A 41 11.56 -12.77 -5.13
CA ASP A 41 12.49 -11.88 -5.85
C ASP A 41 12.16 -10.39 -5.64
N VAL A 42 10.91 -10.11 -5.26
CA VAL A 42 10.41 -8.78 -4.86
C VAL A 42 10.82 -8.42 -3.43
N LEU A 43 10.80 -9.40 -2.52
CA LEU A 43 11.18 -9.23 -1.11
C LEU A 43 12.69 -9.01 -0.90
N GLU A 44 13.57 -9.59 -1.73
CA GLU A 44 15.01 -9.30 -1.64
C GLU A 44 15.37 -7.86 -2.06
N ASN A 45 14.46 -7.15 -2.74
CA ASN A 45 14.59 -5.74 -3.12
C ASN A 45 13.84 -4.79 -2.17
N PHE A 46 13.41 -5.24 -0.97
CA PHE A 46 12.65 -4.40 -0.04
C PHE A 46 13.40 -3.15 0.45
N VAL A 47 14.73 -3.29 0.61
CA VAL A 47 15.62 -2.15 0.93
C VAL A 47 15.62 -1.15 -0.22
N ASP A 48 15.49 -1.63 -1.46
CA ASP A 48 15.45 -0.82 -2.66
C ASP A 48 14.07 -0.16 -2.86
N LEU A 49 12.94 -0.82 -2.57
CA LEU A 49 11.59 -0.20 -2.64
C LEU A 49 11.37 0.87 -1.57
N ALA A 50 11.84 0.64 -0.34
CA ALA A 50 11.79 1.65 0.72
C ALA A 50 12.75 2.84 0.47
N VAL A 51 13.85 2.61 -0.25
CA VAL A 51 14.76 3.67 -0.75
C VAL A 51 14.20 4.36 -2.01
N MET A 52 13.35 3.68 -2.80
CA MET A 52 12.77 4.19 -4.05
C MET A 52 11.48 4.99 -3.90
N ALA A 53 10.76 4.83 -2.78
CA ALA A 53 9.73 5.77 -2.33
C ALA A 53 10.26 7.21 -2.10
N ALA A 54 11.58 7.43 -2.17
CA ALA A 54 12.25 8.73 -2.08
C ALA A 54 12.68 9.34 -3.44
N GLY A 55 12.11 8.88 -4.57
CA GLY A 55 12.17 9.64 -5.83
C GLY A 55 12.81 8.95 -7.05
N GLY A 56 12.65 7.65 -7.22
CA GLY A 56 12.98 6.98 -8.48
C GLY A 56 12.08 5.77 -8.71
N GLN A 57 11.47 5.67 -9.90
CA GLN A 57 10.61 4.54 -10.27
C GLN A 57 11.45 3.28 -10.59
N PRO A 58 11.30 2.17 -9.85
CA PRO A 58 11.66 0.86 -10.37
C PRO A 58 10.48 0.24 -11.12
N ARG A 59 10.73 -0.25 -12.33
CA ARG A 59 9.84 -1.22 -12.99
C ARG A 59 10.00 -2.57 -12.32
N LEU A 60 9.26 -2.79 -11.24
CA LEU A 60 9.14 -4.09 -10.61
C LEU A 60 8.13 -4.90 -11.43
N SER A 61 8.64 -5.76 -12.32
CA SER A 61 7.92 -6.33 -13.47
C SER A 61 7.47 -5.25 -14.48
N ALA A 62 7.36 -5.59 -15.76
CA ALA A 62 6.99 -4.62 -16.80
C ALA A 62 5.51 -4.15 -16.72
N HIS A 63 4.79 -4.46 -15.63
CA HIS A 63 3.33 -4.42 -15.56
C HIS A 63 2.73 -3.80 -14.29
N ILE A 64 3.51 -3.36 -13.30
CA ILE A 64 2.97 -2.68 -12.12
C ILE A 64 3.32 -1.19 -12.18
N ASP A 65 2.30 -0.35 -12.30
CA ASP A 65 2.38 1.09 -12.14
C ASP A 65 1.97 1.48 -10.71
N PHE A 66 2.97 1.81 -9.89
CA PHE A 66 2.75 2.27 -8.52
C PHE A 66 2.19 3.69 -8.43
N GLY A 67 2.11 4.42 -9.56
CA GLY A 67 1.73 5.82 -9.58
C GLY A 67 2.72 6.72 -8.84
N SER A 68 2.18 7.82 -8.29
CA SER A 68 2.91 8.87 -7.58
C SER A 68 3.27 8.52 -6.12
N ASP A 69 2.57 7.56 -5.50
CA ASP A 69 2.87 7.06 -4.15
C ASP A 69 2.61 5.55 -4.06
N ALA A 70 3.68 4.77 -3.94
CA ALA A 70 3.59 3.31 -3.87
C ALA A 70 2.82 2.79 -2.64
N PHE A 71 2.79 3.54 -1.54
CA PHE A 71 2.02 3.14 -0.36
C PHE A 71 0.53 3.40 -0.55
N ARG A 72 0.16 4.46 -1.29
CA ARG A 72 -1.22 4.67 -1.73
C ARG A 72 -1.69 3.52 -2.63
N TRP A 73 -0.87 3.10 -3.58
CA TRP A 73 -1.13 1.90 -4.37
C TRP A 73 -1.35 0.66 -3.47
N ALA A 74 -0.48 0.44 -2.48
CA ALA A 74 -0.62 -0.70 -1.57
C ALA A 74 -1.95 -0.67 -0.80
N ILE A 75 -2.36 0.51 -0.30
CA ILE A 75 -3.66 0.71 0.35
C ILE A 75 -4.82 0.30 -0.56
N ILE A 76 -4.78 0.69 -1.84
CA ILE A 76 -5.82 0.36 -2.83
C ILE A 76 -5.92 -1.16 -3.04
N ILE A 77 -4.78 -1.84 -3.17
CA ILE A 77 -4.73 -3.30 -3.34
C ILE A 77 -5.27 -4.01 -2.09
N VAL A 78 -4.82 -3.65 -0.89
CA VAL A 78 -5.27 -4.33 0.34
C VAL A 78 -6.75 -4.09 0.64
N ILE A 79 -7.33 -2.96 0.21
CA ILE A 79 -8.77 -2.74 0.28
C ILE A 79 -9.48 -3.65 -0.72
N GLY A 80 -9.03 -3.69 -1.98
CA GLY A 80 -9.65 -4.50 -3.03
C GLY A 80 -9.68 -5.99 -2.70
N TYR A 81 -8.61 -6.50 -2.12
CA TYR A 81 -8.49 -7.90 -1.67
C TYR A 81 -9.02 -8.16 -0.25
N GLN A 82 -9.57 -7.14 0.43
CA GLN A 82 -10.09 -7.26 1.81
C GLN A 82 -9.04 -7.73 2.82
N CYS A 83 -7.76 -7.45 2.59
CA CYS A 83 -6.64 -7.89 3.43
C CYS A 83 -6.66 -7.26 4.82
N VAL A 84 -7.32 -6.12 5.01
CA VAL A 84 -7.41 -5.41 6.29
C VAL A 84 -8.71 -5.68 7.05
N GLU A 85 -9.62 -6.46 6.45
CA GLU A 85 -10.90 -6.83 7.05
C GLU A 85 -11.02 -8.35 7.17
N ARG A 86 -11.10 -9.06 6.04
CA ARG A 86 -11.39 -10.49 5.99
C ARG A 86 -10.15 -11.36 6.13
N TYR A 87 -9.01 -10.90 5.59
CA TYR A 87 -7.76 -11.69 5.52
C TYR A 87 -6.63 -11.08 6.35
N ALA A 88 -6.97 -10.26 7.35
CA ALA A 88 -5.98 -9.54 8.17
C ALA A 88 -4.99 -10.49 8.86
N ASP A 89 -5.50 -11.60 9.40
CA ASP A 89 -4.69 -12.61 10.07
C ASP A 89 -3.70 -13.30 9.12
N ASP A 90 -4.06 -13.50 7.85
CA ASP A 90 -3.20 -14.13 6.84
C ASP A 90 -1.99 -13.26 6.48
N HIS A 91 -2.09 -11.95 6.72
CA HIS A 91 -1.05 -10.97 6.42
C HIS A 91 -0.38 -10.36 7.67
N GLY A 92 -0.74 -10.80 8.88
CA GLY A 92 -0.21 -10.24 10.12
C GLY A 92 -0.63 -8.78 10.35
N ILE A 93 -1.73 -8.35 9.73
CA ILE A 93 -2.32 -7.03 9.93
C ILE A 93 -3.18 -7.10 11.19
N THR A 94 -2.83 -6.30 12.19
CA THR A 94 -3.49 -6.27 13.51
C THR A 94 -4.27 -4.97 13.73
N ILE A 95 -4.12 -3.98 12.84
CA ILE A 95 -4.93 -2.76 12.88
C ILE A 95 -6.41 -3.12 12.65
N SER A 96 -7.30 -2.53 13.44
CA SER A 96 -8.73 -2.73 13.23
C SER A 96 -9.19 -2.09 11.91
N TRP A 97 -10.11 -2.75 11.21
CA TRP A 97 -10.69 -2.21 9.97
C TRP A 97 -11.23 -0.78 10.16
N ARG A 98 -11.88 -0.51 11.30
CA ARG A 98 -12.38 0.83 11.62
C ARG A 98 -11.26 1.87 11.65
N ASP A 99 -10.18 1.61 12.40
CA ASP A 99 -9.09 2.57 12.57
C ASP A 99 -8.30 2.74 11.26
N PHE A 100 -8.12 1.66 10.49
CA PHE A 100 -7.55 1.73 9.14
C PHE A 100 -8.40 2.61 8.23
N ARG A 101 -9.71 2.37 8.19
CA ARG A 101 -10.65 3.15 7.36
C ARG A 101 -10.65 4.63 7.72
N GLU A 102 -10.73 4.96 9.01
CA GLU A 102 -10.68 6.34 9.49
C GLU A 102 -9.38 7.03 9.06
N TRP A 103 -8.25 6.33 9.14
CA TRP A 103 -6.96 6.89 8.75
C TRP A 103 -6.86 7.11 7.24
N VAL A 104 -7.27 6.14 6.42
CA VAL A 104 -7.23 6.26 4.95
C VAL A 104 -8.04 7.46 4.49
N ARG A 105 -9.26 7.62 4.99
CA ARG A 105 -10.12 8.78 4.65
C ARG A 105 -9.51 10.13 5.02
N ALA A 106 -8.73 10.17 6.10
CA ALA A 106 -8.15 11.42 6.59
C ALA A 106 -6.80 11.77 5.94
N ASN A 107 -6.09 10.80 5.34
CA ASN A 107 -4.67 10.98 5.00
C ASN A 107 -4.27 10.47 3.60
N ALA A 108 -4.92 9.41 3.10
CA ALA A 108 -4.40 8.69 1.94
C ALA A 108 -4.74 9.39 0.61
N HIS A 109 -5.90 10.05 0.54
CA HIS A 109 -6.41 10.67 -0.69
C HIS A 109 -6.33 9.70 -1.87
N ILE A 110 -6.98 8.53 -1.74
CA ILE A 110 -6.85 7.44 -2.73
C ILE A 110 -7.46 7.82 -4.08
N GLU A 111 -8.40 8.78 -4.09
CA GLU A 111 -8.99 9.40 -5.27
C GLU A 111 -7.95 10.06 -6.19
N ASP A 112 -6.82 10.49 -5.63
CA ASP A 112 -5.71 11.11 -6.37
C ASP A 112 -4.69 10.09 -6.88
N HIS A 113 -4.96 8.78 -6.77
CA HIS A 113 -4.05 7.74 -7.27
C HIS A 113 -4.03 7.69 -8.80
N ASP A 114 -2.83 7.81 -9.37
CA ASP A 114 -2.56 7.87 -10.81
C ASP A 114 -1.84 6.63 -11.35
N GLY A 115 -1.71 5.58 -10.55
CA GLY A 115 -1.18 4.27 -10.97
C GLY A 115 -2.24 3.23 -11.23
N ASP A 116 -1.84 1.96 -11.16
CA ASP A 116 -2.74 0.82 -11.33
C ASP A 116 -3.74 0.70 -10.19
N TRP A 117 -4.96 0.26 -10.54
CA TRP A 117 -6.07 0.00 -9.64
C TRP A 117 -6.50 -1.46 -9.71
N ASP A 118 -7.08 -1.98 -8.63
CA ASP A 118 -7.94 -3.15 -8.73
C ASP A 118 -9.29 -2.72 -9.34
N GLU A 119 -9.40 -2.91 -10.65
CA GLU A 119 -10.59 -2.50 -11.42
C GLU A 119 -11.86 -3.23 -10.99
N LEU A 120 -11.77 -4.48 -10.52
CA LEU A 120 -12.94 -5.21 -10.05
C LEU A 120 -13.43 -4.65 -8.72
N ALA A 121 -12.52 -4.35 -7.80
CA ALA A 121 -12.84 -3.67 -6.56
C ALA A 121 -13.45 -2.28 -6.84
N ARG A 122 -12.90 -1.52 -7.78
CA ARG A 122 -13.43 -0.21 -8.17
C ARG A 122 -14.86 -0.31 -8.71
N LEU A 123 -15.10 -1.22 -9.66
CA LEU A 123 -16.42 -1.40 -10.27
C LEU A 123 -17.48 -1.93 -9.29
N SER A 124 -17.06 -2.64 -8.25
CA SER A 124 -17.94 -3.16 -7.20
C SER A 124 -18.26 -2.15 -6.09
N GLY A 125 -17.68 -0.94 -6.14
CA GLY A 125 -17.89 0.11 -5.14
C GLY A 125 -17.06 -0.07 -3.87
N ALA A 126 -16.02 -0.92 -3.88
CA ALA A 126 -15.18 -1.16 -2.69
C ALA A 126 -14.48 0.12 -2.17
N TYR A 127 -14.32 1.13 -3.04
CA TYR A 127 -13.69 2.41 -2.72
C TYR A 127 -14.67 3.55 -2.45
N ASP A 128 -15.99 3.34 -2.60
CA ASP A 128 -17.00 4.40 -2.47
C ASP A 128 -16.97 5.06 -1.08
N ASP A 129 -16.59 4.30 -0.06
CA ASP A 129 -16.48 4.75 1.33
C ASP A 129 -15.20 5.56 1.64
N PHE A 130 -14.31 5.69 0.66
CA PHE A 130 -12.98 6.28 0.76
C PHE A 130 -12.75 7.47 -0.18
N MET A 131 -13.62 7.66 -1.18
CA MET A 131 -13.69 8.80 -2.10
C MET A 131 -14.70 9.85 -1.61
#